data_AF-A0AAE5CLJ4-F1
#
_entry.id   AF-A0AAE5CLJ4-F1
#
_cell.length_a   1.000
_cell.length_b   1.000
_cell.length_c   1.000
_cell.angle_alpha   90.00
_cell.angle_beta   90.00
_cell.angle_gamma   90.00
#
_symmetry.space_group_name_H-M   'P 1'
#
loop_
_entity.id
_entity.type
_entity.pdbx_description
1 polymer ?
#
loop_
_entity_poly.entity_id
_entity_poly.type
_entity_poly.pdbx_seq_one_letter_code
_entity_poly.pdbx_strand_id
1 'polypeptide(L)'
;GDAEGKAQTPSHVLGMVKRVFSGLGEVTAAMEPPGRWPDDLDYVVPARARGIAARRLSLLRQGLRAGDAWAEVYRWLIEPERIDVSRVVLGSLSFTNKLRPLDGSLVRRLYGSAPETSVSRLERFSACPFYHFASDGLGLRERDIYRLEPADAGTFLHNAMKEFVERLSSLGADWKDLTEADITSLANSVVDKLVPEVRDELFMSSARYRYVADALRRIVDRAALVTAEHMRRGGFRPVCTEVRFGMGEGLPPYRIKVSPREEVVLRGQIDRVDVGFTGMRPYIRIVDYKSSTRSLDLVDVWSGLSLQLLVYLIVALENWPLIARMGGVAGTALPGPGAPLTRKGPLPAGALYFTLRDPMIPEKGPVPPDVSARNITKALRMTGLLIDDLDVLRVMDCDSRSHSDIIPVTFTSKGVGGRSSVARLEDFEALLGYVRRKVKEMCDRIFSGDIEIAPYRRGEKRACTFCPYGPLCSFDILLPGNRYRVIAPPPGGIWEEIRGGGDARG
;
A
#
# COMPACT_ATOMS: atom_id res chain seq x y z
N GLY A 1 13.79 43.15 -0.07
CA GLY A 1 13.03 42.38 -1.06
C GLY A 1 11.69 42.01 -0.45
N ASP A 2 10.72 41.64 -1.28
CA ASP A 2 9.47 41.06 -0.78
C ASP A 2 9.70 39.66 -0.19
N ALA A 3 8.63 39.02 0.31
CA ALA A 3 8.68 37.67 0.89
C ALA A 3 9.17 36.59 -0.10
N GLU A 4 9.24 36.90 -1.40
CA GLU A 4 9.71 36.02 -2.47
C GLU A 4 11.13 36.37 -2.95
N GLY A 5 11.81 37.32 -2.29
CA GLY A 5 13.18 37.70 -2.61
C GLY A 5 13.33 38.60 -3.83
N LYS A 6 12.25 39.14 -4.40
CA LYS A 6 12.35 40.13 -5.49
C LYS A 6 12.77 41.49 -4.95
N ALA A 7 13.55 42.21 -5.76
CA ALA A 7 13.96 43.58 -5.45
C ALA A 7 12.71 44.47 -5.37
N GLN A 8 12.51 45.12 -4.21
CA GLN A 8 11.45 46.10 -4.06
C GLN A 8 11.92 47.46 -4.59
N THR A 9 10.99 48.24 -5.11
CA THR A 9 11.25 49.62 -5.55
C THR A 9 11.80 50.42 -4.38
N PRO A 10 12.92 51.16 -4.55
CA PRO A 10 13.50 51.97 -3.48
C PRO A 10 12.48 52.98 -2.92
N SER A 11 12.46 53.14 -1.60
CA SER A 11 11.58 54.11 -0.95
C SER A 11 11.86 55.53 -1.44
N HIS A 12 10.81 56.30 -1.76
CA HIS A 12 10.93 57.71 -2.13
C HIS A 12 11.62 58.55 -1.04
N VAL A 13 11.51 58.13 0.23
CA VAL A 13 12.17 58.75 1.38
C VAL A 13 13.69 58.74 1.24
N LEU A 14 14.28 57.67 0.68
CA LEU A 14 15.73 57.57 0.47
C LEU A 14 16.24 58.66 -0.50
N GLY A 15 15.45 59.00 -1.52
CA GLY A 15 15.75 60.09 -2.45
C GLY A 15 15.60 61.48 -1.83
N MET A 16 14.76 61.65 -0.80
CA MET A 16 14.68 62.91 -0.03
C MET A 16 15.89 63.08 0.89
N VAL A 17 16.29 62.02 1.60
CA VAL A 17 17.46 62.04 2.51
C VAL A 17 18.75 62.36 1.74
N LYS A 18 18.95 61.75 0.56
CA LYS A 18 20.13 62.02 -0.30
C LYS A 18 20.20 63.47 -0.79
N ARG A 19 19.06 64.14 -0.99
CA ARG A 19 19.01 65.55 -1.39
C ARG A 19 19.35 66.50 -0.26
N VAL A 20 18.92 66.19 0.97
CA VAL A 20 19.19 67.01 2.15
C VAL A 20 20.63 66.83 2.65
N PHE A 21 21.16 65.60 2.55
CA PHE A 21 22.48 65.25 3.04
C PHE A 21 23.36 64.71 1.90
N SER A 22 23.78 65.60 1.01
CA SER A 22 24.54 65.27 -0.22
C SER A 22 25.94 64.68 0.03
N GLY A 23 26.46 64.78 1.25
CA GLY A 23 27.75 64.19 1.65
C GLY A 23 27.67 62.79 2.26
N LEU A 24 26.47 62.19 2.37
CA LEU A 24 26.34 60.84 2.93
C LEU A 24 26.67 59.77 1.89
N GLY A 25 27.59 58.87 2.26
CA GLY A 25 27.84 57.64 1.51
C GLY A 25 26.69 56.65 1.67
N GLU A 26 26.31 55.99 0.58
CA GLU A 26 25.37 54.88 0.58
C GLU A 26 26.14 53.56 0.72
N VAL A 27 25.74 52.73 1.68
CA VAL A 27 26.29 51.39 1.86
C VAL A 27 25.16 50.38 1.75
N THR A 28 25.36 49.38 0.90
CA THR A 28 24.41 48.27 0.74
C THR A 28 24.67 47.23 1.84
N ALA A 29 23.76 47.12 2.80
CA ALA A 29 23.80 46.06 3.81
C ALA A 29 23.08 44.81 3.30
N ALA A 30 23.74 43.65 3.37
CA ALA A 30 23.10 42.36 3.11
C ALA A 30 22.10 42.01 4.23
N MET A 31 21.13 41.14 3.96
CA MET A 31 20.19 40.65 4.99
C MET A 31 20.85 39.66 5.96
N GLU A 32 21.90 38.98 5.52
CA GLU A 32 22.70 38.05 6.33
C GLU A 32 24.15 38.56 6.45
N PRO A 33 24.83 38.30 7.58
CA PRO A 33 26.21 38.71 7.77
C PRO A 33 27.16 38.00 6.79
N PRO A 34 28.13 38.71 6.20
CA PRO A 34 29.02 38.19 5.17
C PRO A 34 29.99 37.10 5.67
N GLY A 35 30.16 36.95 6.98
CA GLY A 35 31.08 35.99 7.57
C GLY A 35 32.52 36.46 7.67
N ARG A 36 32.75 37.76 7.55
CA ARG A 36 34.07 38.38 7.53
C ARG A 36 34.15 39.50 8.56
N TRP A 37 35.28 39.56 9.24
CA TRP A 37 35.61 40.65 10.15
C TRP A 37 36.11 41.88 9.35
N PRO A 38 35.74 43.12 9.72
CA PRO A 38 34.85 43.51 10.82
C PRO A 38 33.36 43.61 10.44
N ASP A 39 33.00 43.45 9.17
CA ASP A 39 31.64 43.67 8.65
C ASP A 39 30.53 42.90 9.40
N ASP A 40 30.85 41.73 9.96
CA ASP A 40 29.90 40.96 10.78
C ASP A 40 29.44 41.71 12.04
N LEU A 41 30.21 42.68 12.56
CA LEU A 41 29.86 43.45 13.75
C LEU A 41 28.57 44.26 13.57
N ASP A 42 28.29 44.75 12.36
CA ASP A 42 27.07 45.50 12.05
C ASP A 42 25.79 44.67 12.27
N TYR A 43 25.93 43.35 12.35
CA TYR A 43 24.86 42.39 12.54
C TYR A 43 24.73 41.88 13.97
N VAL A 44 25.69 42.21 14.86
CA VAL A 44 25.70 41.76 16.27
C VAL A 44 24.80 42.67 17.11
N VAL A 45 23.49 42.44 17.03
CA VAL A 45 22.48 43.16 17.82
C VAL A 45 21.82 42.20 18.80
N PRO A 46 21.67 42.53 20.11
CA PRO A 46 21.20 41.59 21.13
C PRO A 46 19.88 40.86 20.80
N ALA A 47 18.94 41.55 20.14
CA ALA A 47 17.65 40.99 19.75
C ALA A 47 17.75 39.87 18.69
N ARG A 48 18.80 39.87 17.85
CA ARG A 48 18.97 38.91 16.73
C ARG A 48 20.21 38.03 16.85
N ALA A 49 21.16 38.39 17.73
CA ALA A 49 22.45 37.73 17.89
C ALA A 49 22.33 36.21 18.06
N ARG A 50 21.34 35.73 18.82
CA ARG A 50 21.08 34.29 19.04
C ARG A 50 20.78 33.54 17.75
N GLY A 51 19.81 34.03 16.98
CA GLY A 51 19.38 33.38 15.73
C GLY A 51 20.45 33.42 14.65
N ILE A 52 21.11 34.57 14.51
CA ILE A 52 22.19 34.73 13.52
C ILE A 52 23.40 33.88 13.91
N ALA A 53 23.79 33.84 15.19
CA ALA A 53 24.86 32.97 15.67
C ALA A 53 24.56 31.50 15.39
N ALA A 54 23.35 31.01 15.71
CA ALA A 54 22.99 29.63 15.37
C ALA A 54 23.01 29.37 13.86
N ARG A 55 22.53 30.29 13.03
CA ARG A 55 22.61 30.14 11.56
C ARG A 55 24.07 30.06 11.09
N ARG A 56 24.94 30.95 11.56
CA ARG A 56 26.37 30.99 11.19
C ARG A 56 27.13 29.78 11.69
N LEU A 57 26.89 29.35 12.92
CA LEU A 57 27.48 28.14 13.49
C LEU A 57 27.00 26.88 12.75
N SER A 58 25.78 26.86 12.21
CA SER A 58 25.29 25.72 11.43
C SER A 58 26.12 25.46 10.16
N LEU A 59 26.79 26.48 9.61
CA LEU A 59 27.68 26.36 8.44
C LEU A 59 28.89 25.48 8.71
N LEU A 60 29.34 25.37 9.98
CA LEU A 60 30.41 24.46 10.37
C LEU A 60 30.08 23.00 10.03
N ARG A 61 28.79 22.62 10.05
CA ARG A 61 28.33 21.27 9.66
C ARG A 61 28.53 20.98 8.17
N GLN A 62 28.69 22.01 7.36
CA GLN A 62 28.95 21.94 5.91
C GLN A 62 30.45 22.11 5.60
N GLY A 63 31.32 22.15 6.62
CA GLY A 63 32.75 22.42 6.46
C GLY A 63 33.08 23.88 6.16
N LEU A 64 32.11 24.79 6.28
CA LEU A 64 32.28 26.23 6.04
C LEU A 64 32.61 26.96 7.34
N ARG A 65 33.24 28.14 7.25
CA ARG A 65 33.57 28.96 8.43
C ARG A 65 32.36 29.73 8.94
N ALA A 66 32.16 29.74 10.26
CA ALA A 66 31.13 30.56 10.92
C ALA A 66 31.48 32.06 10.93
N GLY A 67 32.77 32.42 10.89
CA GLY A 67 33.27 33.80 11.06
C GLY A 67 33.67 34.06 12.51
N ASP A 68 34.74 34.82 12.72
CA ASP A 68 35.37 34.98 14.04
C ASP A 68 34.45 35.72 15.03
N ALA A 69 33.73 36.75 14.56
CA ALA A 69 32.73 37.46 15.36
C ALA A 69 31.66 36.52 15.93
N TRP A 70 31.19 35.55 15.13
CA TRP A 70 30.15 34.63 15.56
C TRP A 70 30.64 33.55 16.53
N ALA A 71 31.94 33.23 16.50
CA ALA A 71 32.56 32.39 17.52
C ALA A 71 32.64 33.11 18.87
N GLU A 72 32.94 34.42 18.88
CA GLU A 72 32.89 35.25 20.10
C GLU A 72 31.46 35.40 20.62
N VAL A 73 30.49 35.68 19.74
CA VAL A 73 29.07 35.74 20.11
C VAL A 73 28.62 34.40 20.69
N TYR A 74 29.05 33.26 20.14
CA TYR A 74 28.76 31.96 20.73
C TYR A 74 29.28 31.84 22.17
N ARG A 75 30.55 32.21 22.42
CA ARG A 75 31.13 32.19 23.77
C ARG A 75 30.32 33.07 24.73
N TRP A 76 29.94 34.26 24.29
CA TRP A 76 29.09 35.17 25.04
C TRP A 76 27.69 34.61 25.33
N LEU A 77 27.12 33.81 24.41
CA LEU A 77 25.80 33.18 24.58
C LEU A 77 25.79 31.99 25.54
N ILE A 78 26.95 31.34 25.76
CA ILE A 78 27.08 30.19 26.66
C ILE A 78 27.53 30.54 28.08
N GLU A 79 27.75 31.82 28.37
CA GLU A 79 28.02 32.31 29.72
C GLU A 79 26.84 31.96 30.67
N PRO A 80 27.10 31.66 31.96
CA PRO A 80 26.10 31.21 32.92
C PRO A 80 24.85 32.10 33.00
N GLU A 81 25.01 33.41 32.82
CA GLU A 81 23.95 34.41 32.91
C GLU A 81 22.98 34.35 31.72
N ARG A 82 23.37 33.70 30.59
CA ARG A 82 22.61 33.72 29.33
C ARG A 82 22.32 32.34 28.76
N ILE A 83 23.03 31.30 29.22
CA ILE A 83 22.94 29.96 28.65
C ILE A 83 21.52 29.41 28.65
N ASP A 84 20.72 29.63 29.69
CA ASP A 84 19.37 29.05 29.78
C ASP A 84 18.44 29.58 28.67
N VAL A 85 18.58 30.87 28.32
CA VAL A 85 17.81 31.51 27.24
C VAL A 85 18.39 31.16 25.86
N SER A 86 19.70 30.91 25.77
CA SER A 86 20.40 30.55 24.53
C SER A 86 20.30 29.07 24.17
N ARG A 87 20.12 28.18 25.17
CA ARG A 87 20.15 26.72 25.01
C ARG A 87 19.13 26.22 24.00
N VAL A 88 17.94 26.82 23.96
CA VAL A 88 16.88 26.46 23.00
C VAL A 88 17.34 26.67 21.56
N VAL A 89 17.89 27.86 21.27
CA VAL A 89 18.33 28.23 19.91
C VAL A 89 19.61 27.49 19.54
N LEU A 90 20.58 27.38 20.45
CA LEU A 90 21.83 26.65 20.20
C LEU A 90 21.60 25.14 20.09
N GLY A 91 20.61 24.58 20.79
CA GLY A 91 20.23 23.16 20.67
C GLY A 91 19.78 22.76 19.26
N SER A 92 19.31 23.71 18.44
CA SER A 92 19.00 23.49 17.03
C SER A 92 20.22 23.07 16.20
N LEU A 93 21.44 23.45 16.62
CA LEU A 93 22.69 23.11 15.93
C LEU A 93 22.95 21.61 15.90
N SER A 94 22.60 20.92 16.99
CA SER A 94 22.75 19.47 17.15
C SER A 94 21.48 18.69 16.85
N PHE A 95 20.39 19.37 16.49
CA PHE A 95 19.11 18.71 16.25
C PHE A 95 19.23 17.72 15.07
N THR A 96 18.66 16.54 15.28
CA THR A 96 18.43 15.53 14.26
C THR A 96 17.04 14.96 14.48
N ASN A 97 16.33 14.68 13.39
CA ASN A 97 15.03 14.02 13.46
C ASN A 97 15.17 12.49 13.40
N LYS A 98 16.10 11.95 14.20
CA LYS A 98 16.33 10.51 14.31
C LYS A 98 15.68 9.98 15.57
N LEU A 99 14.85 8.95 15.40
CA LEU A 99 14.19 8.28 16.51
C LEU A 99 15.07 7.14 17.03
N ARG A 100 15.00 6.88 18.33
CA ARG A 100 15.57 5.69 18.94
C ARG A 100 14.53 4.57 18.91
N PRO A 101 14.95 3.29 18.79
CA PRO A 101 14.04 2.16 18.95
C PRO A 101 13.31 2.23 20.29
N LEU A 102 12.08 1.73 20.33
CA LEU A 102 11.32 1.59 21.57
C LEU A 102 11.91 0.48 22.44
N ASP A 103 11.93 0.69 23.76
CA ASP A 103 12.33 -0.35 24.70
C ASP A 103 11.36 -1.56 24.62
N GLY A 104 11.89 -2.78 24.73
CA GLY A 104 11.07 -4.00 24.62
C GLY A 104 9.93 -4.11 25.65
N SER A 105 10.07 -3.49 26.82
CA SER A 105 8.97 -3.38 27.79
C SER A 105 7.84 -2.47 27.30
N LEU A 106 8.17 -1.38 26.62
CA LEU A 106 7.20 -0.46 26.03
C LEU A 106 6.52 -1.09 24.80
N VAL A 107 7.28 -1.77 23.94
CA VAL A 107 6.75 -2.51 22.79
C VAL A 107 5.68 -3.51 23.23
N ARG A 108 5.94 -4.31 24.27
CA ARG A 108 4.96 -5.28 24.81
C ARG A 108 3.72 -4.62 25.41
N ARG A 109 3.85 -3.44 26.01
CA ARG A 109 2.69 -2.67 26.49
C ARG A 109 1.89 -2.04 25.34
N LEU A 110 2.58 -1.62 24.28
CA LEU A 110 1.96 -0.95 23.13
C LEU A 110 1.22 -1.93 22.22
N TYR A 111 1.83 -3.08 21.93
CA TYR A 111 1.30 -4.07 20.98
C TYR A 111 0.75 -5.35 21.62
N GLY A 112 0.93 -5.53 22.93
CA GLY A 112 0.50 -6.72 23.67
C GLY A 112 1.55 -7.85 23.71
N SER A 113 1.27 -8.88 24.51
CA SER A 113 2.14 -10.06 24.71
C SER A 113 1.95 -11.18 23.68
N ALA A 114 0.75 -11.29 23.10
CA ALA A 114 0.44 -12.12 21.93
C ALA A 114 -0.08 -11.18 20.82
N PRO A 115 0.83 -10.39 20.21
CA PRO A 115 0.43 -9.28 19.38
C PRO A 115 -0.26 -9.78 18.12
N GLU A 116 -1.39 -9.17 17.82
CA GLU A 116 -2.17 -9.47 16.63
C GLU A 116 -1.92 -8.42 15.55
N THR A 117 -1.74 -8.87 14.31
CA THR A 117 -1.49 -7.99 13.16
C THR A 117 -2.31 -8.40 11.94
N SER A 118 -2.25 -7.59 10.88
CA SER A 118 -2.86 -7.86 9.59
C SER A 118 -1.85 -7.59 8.47
N VAL A 119 -2.12 -8.09 7.26
CA VAL A 119 -1.20 -7.86 6.13
C VAL A 119 -1.10 -6.37 5.79
N SER A 120 -2.21 -5.63 5.87
CA SER A 120 -2.23 -4.18 5.68
C SER A 120 -1.39 -3.41 6.70
N ARG A 121 -1.30 -3.87 7.95
CA ARG A 121 -0.39 -3.31 8.98
C ARG A 121 1.07 -3.55 8.63
N LEU A 122 1.39 -4.75 8.16
CA LEU A 122 2.74 -5.09 7.72
C LEU A 122 3.14 -4.24 6.51
N GLU A 123 2.29 -4.15 5.48
CA GLU A 123 2.55 -3.30 4.30
C GLU A 123 2.75 -1.83 4.70
N ARG A 124 2.00 -1.32 5.68
CA ARG A 124 2.19 0.03 6.25
C ARG A 124 3.56 0.17 6.94
N PHE A 125 3.97 -0.82 7.72
CA PHE A 125 5.30 -0.85 8.32
C PHE A 125 6.41 -0.85 7.26
N SER A 126 6.26 -1.64 6.19
CA SER A 126 7.20 -1.59 5.08
C SER A 126 7.18 -0.22 4.40
N ALA A 127 6.02 0.41 4.25
CA ALA A 127 5.93 1.73 3.67
C ALA A 127 6.75 2.76 4.47
N CYS A 128 6.59 2.76 5.79
CA CYS A 128 7.40 3.51 6.74
C CYS A 128 7.18 2.98 8.17
N PRO A 129 8.22 2.58 8.92
CA PRO A 129 8.06 2.13 10.31
C PRO A 129 7.35 3.15 11.21
N PHE A 130 7.67 4.44 11.05
CA PHE A 130 6.98 5.50 11.77
C PHE A 130 5.49 5.63 11.42
N TYR A 131 5.08 5.36 10.17
CA TYR A 131 3.66 5.36 9.81
C TYR A 131 2.94 4.25 10.58
N HIS A 132 3.48 3.03 10.59
CA HIS A 132 2.93 1.96 11.42
C HIS A 132 2.89 2.35 12.91
N PHE A 133 3.95 2.93 13.46
CA PHE A 133 3.96 3.38 14.86
C PHE A 133 2.86 4.41 15.16
N ALA A 134 2.71 5.44 14.33
CA ALA A 134 1.71 6.48 14.53
C ALA A 134 0.27 5.94 14.40
N SER A 135 0.04 5.06 13.42
CA SER A 135 -1.29 4.52 13.13
C SER A 135 -1.69 3.39 14.07
N ASP A 136 -0.86 2.35 14.15
CA ASP A 136 -1.17 1.08 14.82
C ASP A 136 -0.62 1.00 16.24
N GLY A 137 0.48 1.71 16.53
CA GLY A 137 1.04 1.81 17.88
C GLY A 137 0.30 2.83 18.73
N LEU A 138 0.31 4.10 18.30
CA LEU A 138 -0.34 5.20 19.03
C LEU A 138 -1.86 5.28 18.79
N GLY A 139 -2.39 4.59 17.77
CA GLY A 139 -3.82 4.61 17.48
C GLY A 139 -4.33 5.95 16.95
N LEU A 140 -3.47 6.79 16.37
CA LEU A 140 -3.86 8.12 15.90
C LEU A 140 -4.79 8.03 14.70
N ARG A 141 -5.88 8.80 14.74
CA ARG A 141 -6.87 8.86 13.66
C ARG A 141 -7.03 10.28 13.16
N GLU A 142 -7.30 10.41 11.86
CA GLU A 142 -7.75 11.68 11.30
C GLU A 142 -9.13 12.04 11.86
N ARG A 143 -9.45 13.33 11.84
CA ARG A 143 -10.78 13.79 12.26
C ARG A 143 -11.82 13.29 11.27
N ASP A 144 -12.85 12.61 11.78
CA ASP A 144 -13.96 12.18 10.94
C ASP A 144 -14.68 13.40 10.35
N ILE A 145 -14.81 13.41 9.02
CA ILE A 145 -15.58 14.41 8.27
C ILE A 145 -16.80 13.68 7.70
N TYR A 146 -17.97 14.32 7.75
CA TYR A 146 -19.20 13.79 7.17
C TYR A 146 -19.17 13.89 5.64
N ARG A 147 -18.45 12.97 5.01
CA ARG A 147 -18.35 12.80 3.56
C ARG A 147 -18.13 11.33 3.24
N LEU A 148 -18.57 10.92 2.05
CA LEU A 148 -18.24 9.60 1.53
C LEU A 148 -16.74 9.54 1.21
N GLU A 149 -16.01 8.67 1.92
CA GLU A 149 -14.60 8.41 1.67
C GLU A 149 -14.42 7.30 0.62
N PRO A 150 -13.30 7.26 -0.11
CA PRO A 150 -13.01 6.14 -1.03
C PRO A 150 -13.06 4.76 -0.36
N ALA A 151 -12.77 4.67 0.94
CA ALA A 151 -12.85 3.43 1.71
C ALA A 151 -14.31 2.94 1.90
N ASP A 152 -15.26 3.87 2.07
CA ASP A 152 -16.69 3.55 2.20
C ASP A 152 -17.21 2.95 0.89
N ALA A 153 -16.89 3.59 -0.24
CA ALA A 153 -17.22 3.09 -1.57
C ALA A 153 -16.59 1.72 -1.85
N GLY A 154 -15.33 1.52 -1.44
CA GLY A 154 -14.66 0.22 -1.51
C GLY A 154 -15.42 -0.85 -0.72
N THR A 155 -15.74 -0.59 0.54
CA THR A 155 -16.48 -1.52 1.40
C THR A 155 -17.83 -1.90 0.81
N PHE A 156 -18.57 -0.92 0.28
CA PHE A 156 -19.83 -1.17 -0.41
C PHE A 156 -19.65 -2.12 -1.60
N LEU A 157 -18.65 -1.87 -2.45
CA LEU A 157 -18.39 -2.69 -3.63
C LEU A 157 -17.99 -4.13 -3.27
N HIS A 158 -17.18 -4.33 -2.22
CA HIS A 158 -16.85 -5.68 -1.72
C HIS A 158 -18.10 -6.42 -1.25
N ASN A 159 -18.92 -5.79 -0.41
CA ASN A 159 -20.16 -6.39 0.10
C ASN A 159 -21.14 -6.73 -1.03
N ALA A 160 -21.26 -5.86 -2.04
CA ALA A 160 -22.09 -6.10 -3.21
C ALA A 160 -21.59 -7.31 -4.03
N MET A 161 -20.28 -7.39 -4.29
CA MET A 161 -19.71 -8.53 -5.02
C MET A 161 -19.81 -9.84 -4.24
N LYS A 162 -19.66 -9.80 -2.91
CA LYS A 162 -19.86 -10.94 -2.03
C LYS A 162 -21.29 -11.48 -2.15
N GLU A 163 -22.29 -10.63 -1.84
CA GLU A 163 -23.70 -11.04 -1.88
C GLU A 163 -24.10 -11.50 -3.29
N PHE A 164 -23.59 -10.82 -4.33
CA PHE A 164 -23.80 -11.25 -5.71
C PHE A 164 -23.27 -12.67 -5.95
N VAL A 165 -22.00 -12.95 -5.65
CA VAL A 165 -21.40 -14.29 -5.85
C VAL A 165 -22.11 -15.36 -5.02
N GLU A 166 -22.51 -15.06 -3.79
CA GLU A 166 -23.23 -15.99 -2.91
C GLU A 166 -24.62 -16.34 -3.44
N ARG A 167 -25.42 -15.32 -3.83
CA ARG A 167 -26.74 -15.55 -4.44
C ARG A 167 -26.63 -16.25 -5.78
N LEU A 168 -25.65 -15.83 -6.57
CA LEU A 168 -25.36 -16.44 -7.85
C LEU A 168 -25.10 -17.95 -7.61
N SER A 169 -24.32 -18.32 -6.58
CA SER A 169 -23.98 -19.73 -6.26
C SER A 169 -25.14 -20.54 -5.70
N SER A 170 -26.09 -19.90 -5.02
CA SER A 170 -27.26 -20.58 -4.46
C SER A 170 -28.35 -20.89 -5.50
N LEU A 171 -28.33 -20.26 -6.68
CA LEU A 171 -29.28 -20.53 -7.75
C LEU A 171 -29.16 -21.95 -8.32
N GLY A 172 -28.02 -22.62 -8.14
CA GLY A 172 -27.79 -23.99 -8.59
C GLY A 172 -27.84 -24.19 -10.12
N ALA A 173 -28.11 -23.14 -10.88
CA ALA A 173 -28.09 -23.13 -12.35
C ALA A 173 -26.65 -23.26 -12.85
N ASP A 174 -26.46 -23.95 -14.00
CA ASP A 174 -25.19 -23.83 -14.71
C ASP A 174 -25.07 -22.39 -15.21
N TRP A 175 -23.97 -21.74 -14.85
CA TRP A 175 -23.65 -20.34 -15.19
C TRP A 175 -23.77 -20.04 -16.68
N LYS A 176 -23.59 -21.07 -17.50
CA LYS A 176 -23.73 -20.99 -18.95
C LYS A 176 -25.16 -20.65 -19.39
N ASP A 177 -26.15 -20.97 -18.57
CA ASP A 177 -27.57 -20.81 -18.89
C ASP A 177 -28.12 -19.44 -18.45
N LEU A 178 -27.37 -18.67 -17.65
CA LEU A 178 -27.80 -17.34 -17.22
C LEU A 178 -27.63 -16.32 -18.36
N THR A 179 -28.70 -15.58 -18.64
CA THR A 179 -28.68 -14.47 -19.60
C THR A 179 -28.07 -13.22 -18.96
N GLU A 180 -27.63 -12.26 -19.78
CA GLU A 180 -27.16 -10.96 -19.26
C GLU A 180 -28.26 -10.25 -18.45
N ALA A 181 -29.53 -10.38 -18.85
CA ALA A 181 -30.66 -9.80 -18.13
C ALA A 181 -30.81 -10.41 -16.72
N ASP A 182 -30.62 -11.72 -16.58
CA ASP A 182 -30.65 -12.40 -15.27
C ASP A 182 -29.53 -11.88 -14.36
N ILE A 183 -28.32 -11.75 -14.91
CA ILE A 183 -27.14 -11.27 -14.18
C ILE A 183 -27.35 -9.83 -13.70
N THR A 184 -27.79 -8.94 -14.59
CA THR A 184 -28.04 -7.53 -14.26
C THR A 184 -29.19 -7.39 -13.27
N SER A 185 -30.27 -8.17 -13.41
CA SER A 185 -31.39 -8.19 -12.45
C SER A 185 -30.91 -8.60 -11.05
N LEU A 186 -30.11 -9.67 -10.97
CA LEU A 186 -29.54 -10.14 -9.71
C LEU A 186 -28.63 -9.08 -9.09
N ALA A 187 -27.71 -8.49 -9.86
CA ALA A 187 -26.80 -7.45 -9.39
C ALA A 187 -27.56 -6.21 -8.87
N ASN A 188 -28.61 -5.77 -9.58
CA ASN A 188 -29.45 -4.65 -9.15
C ASN A 188 -30.17 -4.96 -7.83
N SER A 189 -30.72 -6.16 -7.68
CA SER A 189 -31.39 -6.56 -6.43
C SER A 189 -30.45 -6.55 -5.21
N VAL A 190 -29.16 -6.84 -5.42
CA VAL A 190 -28.12 -6.78 -4.39
C VAL A 190 -27.83 -5.33 -4.01
N VAL A 191 -27.67 -4.46 -5.01
CA VAL A 191 -27.46 -3.03 -4.79
C VAL A 191 -28.65 -2.41 -4.05
N ASP A 192 -29.88 -2.73 -4.45
CA ASP A 192 -31.11 -2.21 -3.82
C ASP A 192 -31.20 -2.59 -2.34
N LYS A 193 -30.74 -3.79 -1.98
CA LYS A 193 -30.65 -4.23 -0.58
C LYS A 193 -29.58 -3.45 0.20
N LEU A 194 -28.41 -3.22 -0.40
CA LEU A 194 -27.24 -2.67 0.32
C LEU A 194 -27.22 -1.14 0.41
N VAL A 195 -27.79 -0.42 -0.56
CA VAL A 195 -27.77 1.06 -0.57
C VAL A 195 -28.35 1.67 0.72
N PRO A 196 -29.49 1.19 1.26
CA PRO A 196 -30.04 1.70 2.53
C PRO A 196 -29.12 1.48 3.74
N GLU A 197 -28.27 0.44 3.74
CA GLU A 197 -27.41 0.08 4.86
C GLU A 197 -26.16 0.98 4.97
N VAL A 198 -25.88 1.82 3.97
CA VAL A 198 -24.65 2.63 3.95
C VAL A 198 -24.80 3.90 4.78
N ARG A 199 -24.09 3.91 5.91
CA ARG A 199 -23.78 5.06 6.78
C ARG A 199 -24.95 6.03 6.93
N ASP A 200 -25.92 5.67 7.76
CA ASP A 200 -27.09 6.49 8.11
C ASP A 200 -27.85 7.03 6.89
N GLU A 201 -28.03 6.19 5.86
CA GLU A 201 -28.71 6.56 4.61
C GLU A 201 -28.03 7.73 3.86
N LEU A 202 -26.70 7.90 4.02
CA LEU A 202 -25.93 8.97 3.35
C LEU A 202 -26.22 9.01 1.85
N PHE A 203 -26.37 7.85 1.20
CA PHE A 203 -26.71 7.77 -0.22
C PHE A 203 -28.04 8.43 -0.58
N MET A 204 -28.99 8.47 0.36
CA MET A 204 -30.32 9.05 0.16
C MET A 204 -30.40 10.52 0.58
N SER A 205 -29.41 11.03 1.34
CA SER A 205 -29.40 12.37 1.92
C SER A 205 -29.39 13.53 0.93
N SER A 206 -28.94 13.33 -0.32
CA SER A 206 -28.94 14.39 -1.36
C SER A 206 -29.02 13.83 -2.78
N ALA A 207 -29.40 14.67 -3.75
CA ALA A 207 -29.40 14.31 -5.16
C ALA A 207 -28.00 13.89 -5.66
N ARG A 208 -26.94 14.53 -5.16
CA ARG A 208 -25.55 14.16 -5.46
C ARG A 208 -25.26 12.73 -4.99
N TYR A 209 -25.65 12.39 -3.78
CA TYR A 209 -25.38 11.07 -3.22
C TYR A 209 -26.20 9.96 -3.88
N ARG A 210 -27.43 10.25 -4.31
CA ARG A 210 -28.22 9.33 -5.16
C ARG A 210 -27.49 9.02 -6.47
N TYR A 211 -26.94 10.04 -7.12
CA TYR A 211 -26.12 9.83 -8.33
C TYR A 211 -24.87 8.99 -8.05
N VAL A 212 -24.23 9.15 -6.87
CA VAL A 212 -23.10 8.30 -6.49
C VAL A 212 -23.53 6.84 -6.30
N ALA A 213 -24.69 6.60 -5.68
CA ALA A 213 -25.24 5.25 -5.57
C ALA A 213 -25.50 4.64 -6.96
N ASP A 214 -26.04 5.41 -7.91
CA ASP A 214 -26.21 4.97 -9.30
C ASP A 214 -24.87 4.68 -10.00
N ALA A 215 -23.83 5.46 -9.70
CA ALA A 215 -22.49 5.19 -10.22
C ALA A 215 -21.91 3.89 -9.66
N LEU A 216 -22.08 3.62 -8.36
CA LEU A 216 -21.68 2.36 -7.75
C LEU A 216 -22.49 1.19 -8.30
N ARG A 217 -23.79 1.37 -8.55
CA ARG A 217 -24.65 0.36 -9.21
C ARG A 217 -24.08 -0.07 -10.55
N ARG A 218 -23.71 0.89 -11.41
CA ARG A 218 -23.09 0.58 -12.72
C ARG A 218 -21.79 -0.18 -12.57
N ILE A 219 -20.96 0.16 -11.57
CA ILE A 219 -19.72 -0.57 -11.30
C ILE A 219 -20.02 -2.04 -10.93
N VAL A 220 -21.00 -2.27 -10.06
CA VAL A 220 -21.41 -3.64 -9.65
C VAL A 220 -21.95 -4.41 -10.84
N ASP A 221 -22.82 -3.83 -11.66
CA ASP A 221 -23.37 -4.45 -12.87
C ASP A 221 -22.26 -4.87 -13.86
N ARG A 222 -21.31 -3.97 -14.15
CA ARG A 222 -20.15 -4.31 -14.99
C ARG A 222 -19.31 -5.43 -14.40
N ALA A 223 -19.05 -5.39 -13.10
CA ALA A 223 -18.26 -6.43 -12.42
C ALA A 223 -18.99 -7.78 -12.38
N ALA A 224 -20.31 -7.77 -12.25
CA ALA A 224 -21.17 -8.95 -12.28
C ALA A 224 -21.12 -9.64 -13.65
N LEU A 225 -21.29 -8.89 -14.74
CA LEU A 225 -21.19 -9.39 -16.12
C LEU A 225 -19.81 -10.01 -16.41
N VAL A 226 -18.73 -9.34 -16.00
CA VAL A 226 -17.37 -9.88 -16.16
C VAL A 226 -17.16 -11.14 -15.33
N THR A 227 -17.66 -11.15 -14.08
CA THR A 227 -17.59 -12.35 -13.22
C THR A 227 -18.33 -13.53 -13.85
N ALA A 228 -19.52 -13.30 -14.39
CA ALA A 228 -20.27 -14.34 -15.09
C ALA A 228 -19.50 -14.85 -16.32
N GLU A 229 -18.83 -13.98 -17.07
CA GLU A 229 -18.02 -14.39 -18.22
C GLU A 229 -16.82 -15.26 -17.84
N HIS A 230 -16.15 -14.94 -16.72
CA HIS A 230 -15.11 -15.81 -16.16
C HIS A 230 -15.62 -17.22 -15.83
N MET A 231 -16.87 -17.33 -15.39
CA MET A 231 -17.48 -18.61 -14.99
C MET A 231 -17.99 -19.39 -16.21
N ARG A 232 -18.45 -18.68 -17.25
CA ARG A 232 -18.86 -19.26 -18.53
C ARG A 232 -17.67 -19.86 -19.29
N ARG A 233 -16.53 -19.14 -19.34
CA ARG A 233 -15.31 -19.56 -20.06
C ARG A 233 -14.33 -20.41 -19.25
N GLY A 234 -14.49 -20.47 -17.94
CA GLY A 234 -13.57 -21.18 -17.04
C GLY A 234 -14.25 -22.32 -16.31
N GLY A 235 -13.46 -23.27 -15.82
CA GLY A 235 -13.85 -24.29 -14.84
C GLY A 235 -13.55 -23.90 -13.39
N PHE A 236 -12.87 -22.78 -13.15
CA PHE A 236 -12.71 -22.24 -11.79
C PHE A 236 -14.05 -21.72 -11.27
N ARG A 237 -14.40 -22.10 -10.04
CA ARG A 237 -15.63 -21.66 -9.36
C ARG A 237 -15.29 -20.95 -8.05
N PRO A 238 -15.93 -19.82 -7.73
CA PRO A 238 -15.88 -19.26 -6.38
C PRO A 238 -16.43 -20.28 -5.40
N VAL A 239 -15.59 -20.78 -4.49
CA VAL A 239 -16.01 -21.75 -3.48
C VAL A 239 -16.23 -21.09 -2.12
N CYS A 240 -15.50 -20.01 -1.84
CA CYS A 240 -15.66 -19.26 -0.61
C CYS A 240 -15.49 -17.76 -0.87
N THR A 241 -16.30 -16.97 -0.17
CA THR A 241 -16.29 -15.50 -0.18
C THR A 241 -16.06 -15.00 1.24
N GLU A 242 -15.35 -13.87 1.38
CA GLU A 242 -15.12 -13.17 2.65
C GLU A 242 -14.57 -14.08 3.76
N VAL A 243 -13.65 -14.99 3.42
CA VAL A 243 -13.10 -16.00 4.33
C VAL A 243 -12.23 -15.34 5.38
N ARG A 244 -12.73 -15.30 6.62
CA ARG A 244 -12.02 -14.75 7.77
C ARG A 244 -11.04 -15.77 8.34
N PHE A 245 -9.89 -15.29 8.77
CA PHE A 245 -8.92 -16.06 9.53
C PHE A 245 -8.44 -15.27 10.75
N GLY A 246 -8.41 -15.92 11.92
CA GLY A 246 -7.99 -15.27 13.16
C GLY A 246 -8.94 -14.21 13.72
N MET A 247 -10.22 -14.23 13.35
CA MET A 247 -11.26 -13.27 13.81
C MET A 247 -12.49 -13.98 14.39
N GLY A 248 -12.29 -15.08 15.11
CA GLY A 248 -13.37 -15.93 15.63
C GLY A 248 -13.75 -17.03 14.65
N GLU A 249 -15.01 -17.05 14.20
CA GLU A 249 -15.50 -18.06 13.24
C GLU A 249 -14.79 -17.96 11.88
N GLY A 250 -14.42 -19.10 11.32
CA GLY A 250 -13.70 -19.21 10.05
C GLY A 250 -12.43 -20.06 10.18
N LEU A 251 -11.36 -19.61 9.52
CA LEU A 251 -10.06 -20.26 9.57
C LEU A 251 -9.28 -19.90 10.85
N PRO A 252 -8.38 -20.80 11.32
CA PRO A 252 -7.47 -20.45 12.40
C PRO A 252 -6.56 -19.28 11.98
N PRO A 253 -6.06 -18.48 12.94
CA PRO A 253 -5.09 -17.44 12.63
C PRO A 253 -3.81 -18.03 12.04
N TYR A 254 -3.14 -17.25 11.19
CA TYR A 254 -1.82 -17.62 10.68
C TYR A 254 -0.76 -17.23 11.72
N ARG A 255 -0.09 -18.22 12.30
CA ARG A 255 0.87 -18.04 13.40
C ARG A 255 2.28 -17.89 12.86
N ILE A 256 2.94 -16.79 13.23
CA ILE A 256 4.32 -16.51 12.86
C ILE A 256 5.18 -16.64 14.11
N LYS A 257 6.08 -17.62 14.12
CA LYS A 257 7.06 -17.76 15.20
C LYS A 257 8.16 -16.72 15.04
N VAL A 258 8.23 -15.75 15.95
CA VAL A 258 9.24 -14.69 15.97
C VAL A 258 10.44 -15.14 16.82
N SER A 259 10.17 -15.76 17.97
CA SER A 259 11.18 -16.37 18.84
C SER A 259 10.67 -17.71 19.41
N PRO A 260 11.49 -18.52 20.12
CA PRO A 260 11.02 -19.77 20.72
C PRO A 260 9.85 -19.62 21.72
N ARG A 261 9.62 -18.42 22.23
CA ARG A 261 8.58 -18.13 23.23
C ARG A 261 7.55 -17.11 22.79
N GLU A 262 7.70 -16.51 21.60
CA GLU A 262 6.83 -15.44 21.11
C GLU A 262 6.29 -15.77 19.72
N GLU A 263 4.98 -15.70 19.60
CA GLU A 263 4.25 -15.84 18.34
C GLU A 263 3.46 -14.57 18.05
N VAL A 264 3.43 -14.20 16.78
CA VAL A 264 2.59 -13.13 16.25
C VAL A 264 1.43 -13.77 15.51
N VAL A 265 0.24 -13.30 15.82
CA VAL A 265 -0.99 -13.81 15.23
C VAL A 265 -1.38 -12.91 14.08
N LEU A 266 -1.33 -13.42 12.86
CA LEU A 266 -1.82 -12.72 11.68
C LEU A 266 -3.29 -13.08 11.46
N ARG A 267 -4.12 -12.04 11.39
CA ARG A 267 -5.54 -12.13 11.02
C ARG A 267 -5.82 -11.41 9.71
N GLY A 268 -6.91 -11.78 9.06
CA GLY A 268 -7.33 -11.14 7.83
C GLY A 268 -8.60 -11.74 7.27
N GLN A 269 -8.95 -11.26 6.08
CA GLN A 269 -10.14 -11.66 5.37
C GLN A 269 -9.78 -11.79 3.89
N ILE A 270 -10.04 -12.96 3.33
CA ILE A 270 -9.80 -13.27 1.93
C ILE A 270 -11.11 -13.02 1.18
N ASP A 271 -11.13 -12.04 0.27
CA ASP A 271 -12.36 -11.64 -0.43
C ASP A 271 -13.00 -12.81 -1.18
N ARG A 272 -12.20 -13.57 -1.94
CA ARG A 272 -12.71 -14.72 -2.70
C ARG A 272 -11.64 -15.78 -2.95
N VAL A 273 -12.03 -17.03 -2.76
CA VAL A 273 -11.25 -18.23 -3.09
C VAL A 273 -11.96 -18.95 -4.23
N ASP A 274 -11.29 -19.08 -5.37
CA ASP A 274 -11.78 -19.89 -6.48
C ASP A 274 -10.98 -21.19 -6.57
N VAL A 275 -11.66 -22.30 -6.88
CA VAL A 275 -11.05 -23.62 -7.09
C VAL A 275 -11.35 -24.12 -8.49
N GLY A 276 -10.32 -24.64 -9.16
CA GLY A 276 -10.42 -25.39 -10.40
C GLY A 276 -9.75 -26.76 -10.23
N PHE A 277 -10.06 -27.68 -11.13
CA PHE A 277 -9.50 -29.04 -11.11
C PHE A 277 -8.84 -29.36 -12.44
N THR A 278 -7.65 -29.95 -12.39
CA THR A 278 -7.06 -30.68 -13.53
C THR A 278 -6.92 -32.15 -13.13
N GLY A 279 -7.67 -33.02 -13.81
CA GLY A 279 -7.90 -34.38 -13.32
C GLY A 279 -8.49 -34.36 -11.90
N MET A 280 -7.85 -35.06 -10.96
CA MET A 280 -8.26 -35.10 -9.54
C MET A 280 -7.56 -34.05 -8.66
N ARG A 281 -6.66 -33.23 -9.23
CA ARG A 281 -5.89 -32.28 -8.44
C ARG A 281 -6.61 -30.93 -8.32
N PRO A 282 -6.84 -30.41 -7.11
CA PRO A 282 -7.34 -29.06 -6.91
C PRO A 282 -6.25 -28.00 -7.10
N TYR A 283 -6.63 -26.89 -7.72
CA TYR A 283 -5.84 -25.69 -7.89
C TYR A 283 -6.59 -24.50 -7.31
N ILE A 284 -5.92 -23.72 -6.47
CA ILE A 284 -6.53 -22.58 -5.75
C ILE A 284 -6.04 -21.27 -6.33
N ARG A 285 -6.96 -20.33 -6.58
CA ARG A 285 -6.59 -18.93 -6.76
C ARG A 285 -7.33 -18.02 -5.80
N ILE A 286 -6.64 -16.96 -5.38
CA ILE A 286 -7.25 -15.88 -4.59
C ILE A 286 -7.61 -14.76 -5.54
N VAL A 287 -8.81 -14.19 -5.36
CA VAL A 287 -9.25 -12.99 -6.03
C VAL A 287 -9.58 -11.93 -4.99
N ASP A 288 -8.93 -10.78 -5.11
CA ASP A 288 -9.12 -9.62 -4.24
C ASP A 288 -9.71 -8.47 -5.05
N TYR A 289 -10.77 -7.86 -4.53
CA TYR A 289 -11.46 -6.76 -5.18
C TYR A 289 -10.74 -5.44 -4.89
N LYS A 290 -10.55 -4.60 -5.92
CA LYS A 290 -9.93 -3.29 -5.77
C LYS A 290 -10.63 -2.23 -6.61
N SER A 291 -10.85 -1.05 -6.05
CA SER A 291 -11.42 0.10 -6.77
C SER A 291 -10.43 0.74 -7.77
N SER A 292 -9.13 0.50 -7.60
CA SER A 292 -8.09 0.97 -8.52
C SER A 292 -7.41 -0.19 -9.24
N THR A 293 -6.99 0.06 -10.48
CA THR A 293 -6.21 -0.92 -11.24
C THR A 293 -4.87 -1.15 -10.56
N ARG A 294 -4.66 -2.39 -10.10
CA ARG A 294 -3.41 -2.85 -9.52
C ARG A 294 -2.89 -4.04 -10.30
N SER A 295 -1.59 -4.29 -10.23
CA SER A 295 -0.99 -5.54 -10.67
C SER A 295 -0.05 -6.02 -9.57
N LEU A 296 0.16 -7.34 -9.50
CA LEU A 296 1.13 -7.88 -8.55
C LEU A 296 2.55 -7.65 -9.10
N ASP A 297 3.23 -6.65 -8.55
CA ASP A 297 4.61 -6.33 -8.91
C ASP A 297 5.57 -7.02 -7.94
N LEU A 298 6.46 -7.87 -8.47
CA LEU A 298 7.38 -8.66 -7.64
C LEU A 298 8.40 -7.80 -6.88
N VAL A 299 8.71 -6.58 -7.34
CA VAL A 299 9.56 -5.64 -6.59
C VAL A 299 8.81 -5.08 -5.37
N ASP A 300 7.50 -4.85 -5.49
CA ASP A 300 6.67 -4.47 -4.36
C ASP A 300 6.51 -5.65 -3.38
N VAL A 301 6.37 -6.89 -3.87
CA VAL A 301 6.39 -8.08 -3.01
C VAL A 301 7.73 -8.22 -2.28
N TRP A 302 8.84 -8.13 -3.00
CA TRP A 302 10.19 -8.25 -2.44
C TRP A 302 10.44 -7.20 -1.36
N SER A 303 10.07 -5.95 -1.61
CA SER A 303 10.22 -4.87 -0.65
C SER A 303 9.22 -4.92 0.50
N GLY A 304 8.21 -5.80 0.45
CA GLY A 304 7.17 -5.96 1.48
C GLY A 304 6.01 -4.95 1.38
N LEU A 305 5.87 -4.27 0.25
CA LEU A 305 4.81 -3.28 -0.01
C LEU A 305 3.52 -3.91 -0.57
N SER A 306 3.58 -5.13 -1.08
CA SER A 306 2.41 -5.86 -1.61
C SER A 306 2.53 -7.35 -1.26
N LEU A 307 1.93 -7.74 -0.15
CA LEU A 307 2.00 -9.10 0.42
C LEU A 307 0.62 -9.76 0.49
N GLN A 308 -0.46 -8.96 0.53
CA GLN A 308 -1.83 -9.41 0.82
C GLN A 308 -2.25 -10.66 0.03
N LEU A 309 -2.21 -10.61 -1.30
CA LEU A 309 -2.65 -11.71 -2.16
C LEU A 309 -1.88 -13.03 -1.90
N LEU A 310 -0.57 -12.94 -1.74
CA LEU A 310 0.28 -14.12 -1.59
C LEU A 310 0.16 -14.72 -0.18
N VAL A 311 -0.01 -13.88 0.84
CA VAL A 311 -0.31 -14.34 2.19
C VAL A 311 -1.67 -15.03 2.25
N TYR A 312 -2.69 -14.47 1.58
CA TYR A 312 -4.01 -15.10 1.52
C TYR A 312 -3.97 -16.45 0.80
N LEU A 313 -3.19 -16.56 -0.28
CA LEU A 313 -2.99 -17.82 -0.97
C LEU A 313 -2.28 -18.85 -0.07
N ILE A 314 -1.26 -18.45 0.69
CA ILE A 314 -0.60 -19.30 1.70
C ILE A 314 -1.64 -19.82 2.72
N VAL A 315 -2.44 -18.92 3.30
CA VAL A 315 -3.45 -19.29 4.28
C VAL A 315 -4.47 -20.26 3.71
N ALA A 316 -4.95 -20.04 2.48
CA ALA A 316 -5.91 -20.92 1.82
C ALA A 316 -5.31 -22.32 1.50
N LEU A 317 -4.06 -22.38 1.03
CA LEU A 317 -3.36 -23.64 0.74
C LEU A 317 -3.13 -24.45 2.02
N GLU A 318 -2.66 -23.81 3.09
CA GLU A 318 -2.36 -24.47 4.37
C GLU A 318 -3.63 -24.92 5.11
N ASN A 319 -4.76 -24.26 4.87
CA ASN A 319 -6.06 -24.59 5.47
C ASN A 319 -7.03 -25.24 4.48
N TRP A 320 -6.51 -25.90 3.45
CA TRP A 320 -7.33 -26.52 2.40
C TRP A 320 -8.47 -27.40 2.89
N PRO A 321 -8.30 -28.29 3.90
CA PRO A 321 -9.42 -29.10 4.37
C PRO A 321 -10.62 -28.28 4.85
N LEU A 322 -10.37 -27.12 5.48
CA LEU A 322 -11.42 -26.21 5.92
C LEU A 322 -12.02 -25.44 4.74
N ILE A 323 -11.20 -24.94 3.82
CA ILE A 323 -11.65 -24.28 2.58
C ILE A 323 -12.57 -25.22 1.80
N ALA A 324 -12.14 -26.46 1.58
CA ALA A 324 -12.88 -27.45 0.82
C ALA A 324 -14.23 -27.78 1.48
N ARG A 325 -14.26 -27.88 2.81
CA ARG A 325 -15.49 -28.11 3.57
C ARG A 325 -16.44 -26.92 3.51
N MET A 326 -15.94 -25.70 3.73
CA MET A 326 -16.75 -24.49 3.67
C MET A 326 -17.33 -24.28 2.27
N GLY A 327 -16.54 -24.57 1.23
CA GLY A 327 -16.95 -24.41 -0.15
C GLY A 327 -17.69 -25.59 -0.78
N GLY A 328 -18.10 -26.59 0.02
CA GLY A 328 -18.88 -27.73 -0.48
C GLY A 328 -18.16 -28.63 -1.49
N VAL A 329 -16.83 -28.50 -1.63
CA VAL A 329 -16.00 -29.37 -2.47
C VAL A 329 -15.35 -30.49 -1.68
N ALA A 330 -15.68 -30.61 -0.39
CA ALA A 330 -15.30 -31.72 0.48
C ALA A 330 -16.09 -32.99 0.13
N GLY A 331 -15.65 -33.67 -0.92
CA GLY A 331 -16.29 -34.86 -1.47
C GLY A 331 -15.62 -35.36 -2.75
N THR A 332 -14.81 -34.53 -3.39
CA THR A 332 -13.86 -34.92 -4.43
C THR A 332 -12.63 -35.56 -3.78
N ALA A 333 -12.81 -36.80 -3.28
CA ALA A 333 -11.77 -37.59 -2.61
C ALA A 333 -10.96 -36.83 -1.54
N LEU A 334 -11.64 -36.33 -0.49
CA LEU A 334 -10.98 -36.04 0.78
C LEU A 334 -11.12 -37.27 1.68
N PRO A 335 -10.02 -37.82 2.22
CA PRO A 335 -10.13 -38.76 3.31
C PRO A 335 -10.15 -37.96 4.64
N GLY A 336 -10.94 -38.48 5.60
CA GLY A 336 -11.36 -37.77 6.81
C GLY A 336 -10.25 -37.39 7.82
N PRO A 337 -10.62 -37.03 9.06
CA PRO A 337 -9.67 -36.60 10.08
C PRO A 337 -8.66 -37.72 10.36
N GLY A 338 -7.39 -37.49 10.01
CA GLY A 338 -6.28 -38.43 10.24
C GLY A 338 -5.81 -39.22 9.01
N ALA A 339 -6.42 -39.05 7.84
CA ALA A 339 -5.88 -39.65 6.62
C ALA A 339 -4.83 -38.74 5.95
N PRO A 340 -3.78 -39.30 5.32
CA PRO A 340 -2.85 -38.49 4.55
C PRO A 340 -3.66 -37.79 3.47
N LEU A 341 -3.53 -36.46 3.42
CA LEU A 341 -3.77 -35.67 2.20
C LEU A 341 -3.32 -36.53 1.02
N THR A 342 -4.06 -36.54 -0.10
CA THR A 342 -3.51 -37.03 -1.36
C THR A 342 -2.04 -36.69 -1.37
N ARG A 343 -1.13 -37.64 -1.68
CA ARG A 343 0.34 -37.40 -1.59
C ARG A 343 0.77 -36.05 -2.18
N LYS A 344 -0.08 -35.42 -3.01
CA LYS A 344 0.04 -34.06 -3.46
C LYS A 344 -1.27 -33.29 -3.12
N GLY A 345 -1.23 -32.35 -2.17
CA GLY A 345 -2.34 -31.46 -1.78
C GLY A 345 -2.71 -30.44 -2.88
N PRO A 346 -3.49 -29.37 -2.58
CA PRO A 346 -3.79 -28.36 -3.59
C PRO A 346 -2.53 -27.62 -4.04
N LEU A 347 -2.54 -27.15 -5.29
CA LEU A 347 -1.48 -26.30 -5.82
C LEU A 347 -1.95 -24.85 -6.00
N PRO A 348 -1.02 -23.88 -5.94
CA PRO A 348 -1.32 -22.51 -6.32
C PRO A 348 -1.65 -22.43 -7.82
N ALA A 349 -2.79 -21.84 -8.15
CA ALA A 349 -3.17 -21.48 -9.51
C ALA A 349 -2.91 -20.00 -9.80
N GLY A 350 -3.07 -19.15 -8.78
CA GLY A 350 -2.79 -17.72 -8.92
C GLY A 350 -3.25 -16.83 -7.78
N ALA A 351 -2.84 -15.58 -7.87
CA ALA A 351 -3.17 -14.49 -6.98
C ALA A 351 -3.53 -13.28 -7.83
N LEU A 352 -4.82 -12.90 -7.83
CA LEU A 352 -5.39 -11.96 -8.78
C LEU A 352 -6.10 -10.80 -8.07
N TYR A 353 -5.90 -9.59 -8.60
CA TYR A 353 -6.77 -8.46 -8.37
C TYR A 353 -7.87 -8.43 -9.43
N PHE A 354 -9.09 -8.13 -8.99
CA PHE A 354 -10.19 -7.79 -9.89
C PHE A 354 -10.60 -6.33 -9.65
N THR A 355 -10.46 -5.52 -10.70
CA THR A 355 -10.72 -4.08 -10.60
C THR A 355 -12.22 -3.81 -10.73
N LEU A 356 -12.82 -3.22 -9.69
CA LEU A 356 -14.21 -2.79 -9.68
C LEU A 356 -14.31 -1.35 -10.19
N ARG A 357 -14.60 -1.19 -11.48
CA ARG A 357 -14.79 0.12 -12.13
C ARG A 357 -15.79 0.03 -13.30
N ASP A 358 -16.26 1.19 -13.74
CA ASP A 358 -17.03 1.37 -14.97
C ASP A 358 -16.14 2.12 -15.97
N PRO A 359 -15.34 1.41 -16.80
CA PRO A 359 -14.30 2.04 -17.60
C PRO A 359 -14.87 2.72 -18.85
N MET A 360 -14.41 3.94 -19.12
CA MET A 360 -14.64 4.60 -20.41
C MET A 360 -13.53 4.20 -21.38
N ILE A 361 -13.89 3.58 -22.51
CA ILE A 361 -12.93 3.10 -23.50
C ILE A 361 -12.92 4.05 -24.70
N PRO A 362 -11.80 4.74 -24.96
CA PRO A 362 -11.70 5.62 -26.12
C PRO A 362 -11.55 4.79 -27.40
N GLU A 363 -12.47 4.98 -28.34
CA GLU A 363 -12.49 4.28 -29.62
C GLU A 363 -12.44 5.26 -30.79
N LYS A 364 -11.74 4.86 -31.86
CA LYS A 364 -11.61 5.68 -33.08
C LYS A 364 -12.76 5.36 -34.04
N GLY A 365 -13.97 5.79 -33.67
CA GLY A 365 -15.18 5.65 -34.50
C GLY A 365 -16.25 4.74 -33.89
N PRO A 366 -17.35 4.49 -34.61
CA PRO A 366 -18.43 3.62 -34.15
C PRO A 366 -17.94 2.18 -33.94
N VAL A 367 -18.29 1.60 -32.79
CA VAL A 367 -17.93 0.21 -32.44
C VAL A 367 -19.21 -0.60 -32.25
N PRO A 368 -19.33 -1.79 -32.88
CA PRO A 368 -20.46 -2.69 -32.66
C PRO A 368 -20.64 -3.07 -31.17
N PRO A 369 -21.89 -3.33 -30.71
CA PRO A 369 -22.16 -3.63 -29.30
C PRO A 369 -21.36 -4.81 -28.74
N ASP A 370 -21.16 -5.88 -29.51
CA ASP A 370 -20.41 -7.08 -29.14
C ASP A 370 -18.91 -6.78 -28.95
N VAL A 371 -18.34 -5.98 -29.85
CA VAL A 371 -16.94 -5.54 -29.76
C VAL A 371 -16.76 -4.60 -28.56
N SER A 372 -17.72 -3.71 -28.32
CA SER A 372 -17.72 -2.82 -27.16
C SER A 372 -17.76 -3.59 -25.84
N ALA A 373 -18.66 -4.56 -25.71
CA ALA A 373 -18.75 -5.44 -24.54
C ALA A 373 -17.43 -6.19 -24.31
N ARG A 374 -16.82 -6.73 -25.37
CA ARG A 374 -15.52 -7.40 -25.30
C ARG A 374 -14.40 -6.46 -24.84
N ASN A 375 -14.37 -5.22 -25.35
CA ASN A 375 -13.39 -4.22 -24.93
C ASN A 375 -13.55 -3.84 -23.45
N ILE A 376 -14.79 -3.73 -22.97
CA ILE A 376 -15.09 -3.52 -21.53
C ILE A 376 -14.57 -4.68 -20.69
N THR A 377 -14.88 -5.91 -21.07
CA THR A 377 -14.37 -7.11 -20.38
C THR A 377 -12.85 -7.11 -20.33
N LYS A 378 -12.18 -6.82 -21.46
CA LYS A 378 -10.72 -6.73 -21.55
C LYS A 378 -10.14 -5.62 -20.66
N ALA A 379 -10.83 -4.49 -20.53
CA ALA A 379 -10.42 -3.41 -19.64
C ALA A 379 -10.60 -3.77 -18.16
N LEU A 380 -11.50 -4.70 -17.85
CA LEU A 380 -11.80 -5.21 -16.49
C LEU A 380 -11.14 -6.54 -16.16
N ARG A 381 -10.35 -7.09 -17.10
CA ARG A 381 -9.62 -8.34 -16.90
C ARG A 381 -8.88 -8.36 -15.57
N MET A 382 -8.80 -9.54 -14.97
CA MET A 382 -8.01 -9.73 -13.77
C MET A 382 -6.53 -9.52 -14.05
N THR A 383 -5.82 -9.03 -13.04
CA THR A 383 -4.39 -8.75 -13.08
C THR A 383 -3.72 -9.35 -11.87
N GLY A 384 -2.52 -9.89 -12.01
CA GLY A 384 -1.85 -10.59 -10.91
C GLY A 384 -0.86 -11.61 -11.42
N LEU A 385 -0.61 -12.65 -10.65
CA LEU A 385 0.32 -13.72 -11.00
C LEU A 385 -0.42 -15.05 -11.07
N LEU A 386 -0.18 -15.81 -12.15
CA LEU A 386 -0.76 -17.14 -12.37
C LEU A 386 0.33 -18.20 -12.45
N ILE A 387 -0.05 -19.47 -12.32
CA ILE A 387 0.85 -20.58 -12.58
C ILE A 387 1.11 -20.72 -14.10
N ASP A 388 2.36 -20.99 -14.48
CA ASP A 388 2.77 -21.29 -15.85
C ASP A 388 2.49 -22.78 -16.17
N ASP A 389 1.21 -23.13 -16.19
CA ASP A 389 0.71 -24.47 -16.52
C ASP A 389 -0.44 -24.32 -17.52
N LEU A 390 -0.22 -24.78 -18.76
CA LEU A 390 -1.16 -24.57 -19.86
C LEU A 390 -2.52 -25.23 -19.58
N ASP A 391 -2.54 -26.41 -18.95
CA ASP A 391 -3.79 -27.13 -18.68
C ASP A 391 -4.61 -26.37 -17.64
N VAL A 392 -3.95 -25.86 -16.59
CA VAL A 392 -4.61 -25.04 -15.56
C VAL A 392 -5.11 -23.73 -16.14
N LEU A 393 -4.31 -23.07 -16.98
CA LEU A 393 -4.68 -21.82 -17.64
C LEU A 393 -5.86 -22.01 -18.62
N ARG A 394 -5.95 -23.17 -19.28
CA ARG A 394 -7.10 -23.55 -20.12
C ARG A 394 -8.35 -23.84 -19.30
N VAL A 395 -8.20 -24.32 -18.06
CA VAL A 395 -9.31 -24.38 -17.10
C VAL A 395 -9.71 -22.98 -16.62
N MET A 396 -8.82 -21.98 -16.63
CA MET A 396 -9.21 -20.59 -16.34
C MET A 396 -9.91 -19.89 -17.51
N ASP A 397 -9.53 -20.22 -18.75
CA ASP A 397 -10.07 -19.67 -19.99
C ASP A 397 -9.95 -20.69 -21.13
N CYS A 398 -11.06 -21.37 -21.46
CA CYS A 398 -11.07 -22.38 -22.51
C CYS A 398 -11.20 -21.80 -23.93
N ASP A 399 -11.67 -20.56 -24.06
CA ASP A 399 -12.11 -20.01 -25.35
C ASP A 399 -11.01 -19.19 -26.04
N SER A 400 -10.17 -18.48 -25.27
CA SER A 400 -9.18 -17.57 -25.86
C SER A 400 -8.06 -18.31 -26.58
N ARG A 401 -7.92 -18.11 -27.89
CA ARG A 401 -6.85 -18.73 -28.69
C ARG A 401 -5.55 -17.95 -28.72
N SER A 402 -5.59 -16.65 -28.41
CA SER A 402 -4.45 -15.75 -28.41
C SER A 402 -4.37 -14.99 -27.08
N HIS A 403 -4.62 -13.69 -27.09
CA HIS A 403 -4.68 -12.91 -25.87
C HIS A 403 -5.99 -13.15 -25.12
N SER A 404 -5.92 -13.48 -23.84
CA SER A 404 -7.12 -13.62 -23.01
C SER A 404 -7.70 -12.26 -22.65
N ASP A 405 -9.03 -12.16 -22.74
CA ASP A 405 -9.79 -10.98 -22.33
C ASP A 405 -10.12 -11.00 -20.83
N ILE A 406 -9.91 -12.12 -20.14
CA ILE A 406 -10.34 -12.30 -18.74
C ILE A 406 -9.14 -12.49 -17.78
N ILE A 407 -8.04 -13.10 -18.23
CA ILE A 407 -6.82 -13.31 -17.43
C ILE A 407 -5.58 -12.69 -18.09
N PRO A 408 -4.50 -12.37 -17.36
CA PRO A 408 -3.33 -11.67 -17.89
C PRO A 408 -2.37 -12.62 -18.65
N VAL A 409 -2.91 -13.39 -19.60
CA VAL A 409 -2.19 -14.46 -20.32
C VAL A 409 -2.38 -14.31 -21.83
N THR A 410 -1.32 -14.65 -22.56
CA THR A 410 -1.36 -14.81 -24.02
C THR A 410 -1.03 -16.24 -24.36
N PHE A 411 -1.96 -16.94 -25.00
CA PHE A 411 -1.77 -18.28 -25.54
C PHE A 411 -1.09 -18.22 -26.90
N THR A 412 -0.13 -19.11 -27.13
CA THR A 412 0.61 -19.25 -28.39
C THR A 412 0.69 -20.73 -28.77
N SER A 413 1.09 -21.04 -30.01
CA SER A 413 1.32 -22.42 -30.43
C SER A 413 2.46 -23.11 -29.66
N LYS A 414 3.36 -22.34 -29.03
CA LYS A 414 4.49 -22.84 -28.23
C LYS A 414 4.20 -22.89 -26.72
N GLY A 415 2.96 -22.64 -26.30
CA GLY A 415 2.57 -22.52 -24.90
C GLY A 415 2.26 -21.08 -24.50
N VAL A 416 2.67 -20.66 -23.31
CA VAL A 416 2.37 -19.33 -22.77
C VAL A 416 3.33 -18.28 -23.32
N GLY A 417 2.79 -17.15 -23.78
CA GLY A 417 3.59 -16.05 -24.32
C GLY A 417 4.37 -15.32 -23.22
N GLY A 418 5.62 -14.93 -23.50
CA GLY A 418 6.54 -14.39 -22.49
C GLY A 418 6.18 -13.04 -21.84
N ARG A 419 5.14 -12.34 -22.32
CA ARG A 419 4.59 -11.13 -21.65
C ARG A 419 3.47 -11.46 -20.66
N SER A 420 3.11 -12.73 -20.53
CA SER A 420 2.09 -13.19 -19.58
C SER A 420 2.62 -13.09 -18.16
N SER A 421 1.75 -12.75 -17.23
CA SER A 421 2.13 -12.67 -15.81
C SER A 421 1.99 -14.06 -15.16
N VAL A 422 2.95 -14.93 -15.47
CA VAL A 422 2.98 -16.33 -15.02
C VAL A 422 4.30 -16.68 -14.32
N ALA A 423 4.27 -17.66 -13.42
CA ALA A 423 5.44 -18.24 -12.80
C ALA A 423 5.34 -19.77 -12.79
N ARG A 424 6.46 -20.45 -13.03
CA ARG A 424 6.55 -21.91 -12.89
C ARG A 424 6.25 -22.32 -11.46
N LEU A 425 5.85 -23.58 -11.25
CA LEU A 425 5.48 -24.06 -9.92
C LEU A 425 6.61 -23.86 -8.90
N GLU A 426 7.85 -24.17 -9.27
CA GLU A 426 9.02 -24.03 -8.39
C GLU A 426 9.26 -22.56 -8.01
N ASP A 427 9.08 -21.65 -8.96
CA ASP A 427 9.19 -20.20 -8.73
C ASP A 427 8.05 -19.68 -7.86
N PHE A 428 6.84 -20.17 -8.09
CA PHE A 428 5.69 -19.85 -7.28
C PHE A 428 5.90 -20.30 -5.83
N GLU A 429 6.37 -21.53 -5.60
CA GLU A 429 6.70 -22.05 -4.27
C GLU A 429 7.81 -21.25 -3.60
N ALA A 430 8.87 -20.91 -4.33
CA ALA A 430 9.95 -20.06 -3.84
C ALA A 430 9.44 -18.67 -3.43
N LEU A 431 8.53 -18.08 -4.21
CA LEU A 431 7.87 -16.81 -3.90
C LEU A 431 7.05 -16.90 -2.61
N LEU A 432 6.24 -17.94 -2.45
CA LEU A 432 5.47 -18.14 -1.22
C LEU A 432 6.40 -18.36 -0.01
N GLY A 433 7.50 -19.09 -0.18
CA GLY A 433 8.54 -19.25 0.85
C GLY A 433 9.18 -17.92 1.23
N TYR A 434 9.52 -17.08 0.25
CA TYR A 434 10.05 -15.74 0.47
C TYR A 434 9.07 -14.87 1.24
N VAL A 435 7.79 -14.86 0.86
CA VAL A 435 6.75 -14.07 1.55
C VAL A 435 6.63 -14.46 3.02
N ARG A 436 6.68 -15.76 3.36
CA ARG A 436 6.70 -16.21 4.76
C ARG A 436 7.89 -15.64 5.54
N ARG A 437 9.09 -15.69 4.96
CA ARG A 437 10.31 -15.11 5.57
C ARG A 437 10.19 -13.59 5.71
N LYS A 438 9.66 -12.91 4.70
CA LYS A 438 9.52 -11.45 4.70
C LYS A 438 8.55 -10.97 5.77
N VAL A 439 7.40 -11.64 5.89
CA VAL A 439 6.43 -11.41 6.97
C VAL A 439 7.08 -11.60 8.34
N LYS A 440 7.84 -12.68 8.54
CA LYS A 440 8.58 -12.91 9.79
C LYS A 440 9.59 -11.80 10.07
N GLU A 441 10.43 -11.42 9.12
CA GLU A 441 11.41 -10.32 9.25
C GLU A 441 10.75 -9.02 9.69
N MET A 442 9.60 -8.68 9.12
CA MET A 442 8.86 -7.47 9.46
C MET A 442 8.28 -7.53 10.87
N CYS A 443 7.74 -8.68 11.27
CA CYS A 443 7.33 -8.90 12.66
C CYS A 443 8.52 -8.75 13.61
N ASP A 444 9.64 -9.42 13.35
CA ASP A 444 10.87 -9.33 14.16
C ASP A 444 11.28 -7.85 14.37
N ARG A 445 11.26 -7.03 13.31
CA ARG A 445 11.59 -5.60 13.39
C ARG A 445 10.58 -4.81 14.23
N ILE A 446 9.28 -5.01 14.02
CA ILE A 446 8.24 -4.33 14.80
C ILE A 446 8.41 -4.63 16.29
N PHE A 447 8.62 -5.90 16.66
CA PHE A 447 8.77 -6.31 18.05
C PHE A 447 10.15 -5.99 18.66
N SER A 448 11.14 -5.66 17.82
CA SER A 448 12.38 -5.04 18.28
C SER A 448 12.26 -3.53 18.56
N GLY A 449 11.08 -2.94 18.35
CA GLY A 449 10.81 -1.53 18.63
C GLY A 449 11.21 -0.59 17.49
N ASP A 450 11.33 -1.08 16.26
CA ASP A 450 11.67 -0.25 15.10
C ASP A 450 10.54 0.75 14.77
N ILE A 451 10.84 2.02 14.95
CA ILE A 451 9.94 3.15 14.65
C ILE A 451 10.62 4.20 13.76
N GLU A 452 11.66 3.81 13.01
CA GLU A 452 12.45 4.74 12.20
C GLU A 452 11.58 5.52 11.19
N ILE A 453 11.90 6.81 11.01
CA ILE A 453 11.31 7.64 9.95
C ILE A 453 12.00 7.30 8.62
N ALA A 454 11.64 6.16 8.04
CA ALA A 454 12.24 5.62 6.83
C ALA A 454 11.21 5.41 5.70
N PRO A 455 10.64 6.49 5.13
CA PRO A 455 9.67 6.39 4.04
C PRO A 455 10.33 5.84 2.77
N TYR A 456 9.67 4.91 2.08
CA TYR A 456 10.18 4.45 0.79
C TYR A 456 10.01 5.50 -0.33
N ARG A 457 10.85 5.36 -1.36
CA ARG A 457 10.69 6.01 -2.66
C ARG A 457 10.98 5.01 -3.79
N ARG A 458 10.06 4.89 -4.74
CA ARG A 458 10.18 4.05 -5.92
C ARG A 458 9.78 4.86 -7.15
N GLY A 459 10.78 5.37 -7.88
CA GLY A 459 10.56 6.38 -8.93
C GLY A 459 9.86 7.61 -8.36
N GLU A 460 8.65 7.87 -8.84
CA GLU A 460 7.79 8.96 -8.38
C GLU A 460 6.93 8.59 -7.16
N LYS A 461 6.67 7.30 -6.93
CA LYS A 461 5.86 6.82 -5.80
C LYS A 461 6.63 6.96 -4.50
N ARG A 462 5.97 7.46 -3.45
CA ARG A 462 6.56 7.67 -2.12
C ARG A 462 5.56 7.28 -1.04
N ALA A 463 6.06 6.76 0.08
CA ALA A 463 5.22 6.43 1.24
C ALA A 463 4.41 7.65 1.74
N CYS A 464 5.00 8.84 1.63
CA CYS A 464 4.44 10.06 2.19
C CYS A 464 3.22 10.59 1.44
N THR A 465 2.97 10.17 0.18
CA THR A 465 1.93 10.75 -0.68
C THR A 465 0.53 10.68 -0.08
N PHE A 466 0.21 9.59 0.62
CA PHE A 466 -1.09 9.37 1.27
C PHE A 466 -0.95 9.14 2.77
N CYS A 467 0.16 9.59 3.38
CA CYS A 467 0.40 9.46 4.81
C CYS A 467 -0.12 10.70 5.55
N PRO A 468 -1.08 10.56 6.47
CA PRO A 468 -1.62 11.71 7.21
C PRO A 468 -0.67 12.22 8.30
N TYR A 469 0.36 11.44 8.64
CA TYR A 469 1.28 11.75 9.75
C TYR A 469 2.53 12.54 9.32
N GLY A 470 2.50 13.18 8.15
CA GLY A 470 3.57 14.08 7.69
C GLY A 470 3.93 15.18 8.72
N PRO A 471 2.93 15.94 9.23
CA PRO A 471 3.18 16.96 10.26
C PRO A 471 3.74 16.39 11.56
N LEU A 472 3.40 15.14 11.92
CA LEU A 472 3.89 14.50 13.13
C LEU A 472 5.34 14.02 12.98
N CYS A 473 5.67 13.36 11.87
CA CYS A 473 7.02 12.85 11.67
C CYS A 473 8.03 13.94 11.34
N SER A 474 7.60 15.09 10.79
CA SER A 474 8.50 16.19 10.39
C SER A 474 9.67 15.72 9.51
N PHE A 475 9.42 14.75 8.62
CA PHE A 475 10.41 14.24 7.69
C PHE A 475 10.84 15.34 6.72
N ASP A 476 12.13 15.67 6.77
CA ASP A 476 12.75 16.71 5.95
C ASP A 476 14.09 16.19 5.43
N ILE A 477 14.25 16.10 4.10
CA ILE A 477 15.46 15.63 3.44
C ILE A 477 16.68 16.53 3.65
N LEU A 478 16.47 17.78 4.07
CA LEU A 478 17.55 18.71 4.41
C LEU A 478 18.12 18.45 5.81
N LEU A 479 17.39 17.71 6.67
CA LEU A 479 17.86 17.36 7.99
C LEU A 479 18.73 16.09 7.96
N PRO A 480 19.93 16.12 8.57
CA PRO A 480 20.80 14.96 8.63
C PRO A 480 20.14 13.76 9.31
N GLY A 481 20.16 12.62 8.61
CA GLY A 481 19.53 11.38 9.06
C GLY A 481 18.23 11.04 8.36
N ASN A 482 17.56 12.02 7.77
CA ASN A 482 16.33 11.80 7.03
C ASN A 482 16.67 11.48 5.58
N ARG A 483 16.33 10.27 5.15
CA ARG A 483 16.49 9.85 3.75
C ARG A 483 15.36 8.94 3.34
N TYR A 484 15.03 8.97 2.06
CA TYR A 484 14.15 7.96 1.49
C TYR A 484 14.86 6.61 1.42
N ARG A 485 14.14 5.54 1.72
CA ARG A 485 14.55 4.17 1.36
C ARG A 485 14.23 3.97 -0.12
N VAL A 486 15.25 4.10 -0.98
CA VAL A 486 15.07 3.93 -2.42
C VAL A 486 14.87 2.46 -2.75
N ILE A 487 13.73 2.12 -3.33
CA ILE A 487 13.40 0.77 -3.79
C ILE A 487 13.64 0.73 -5.29
N ALA A 488 14.57 -0.12 -5.71
CA ALA A 488 14.89 -0.41 -7.09
C ALA A 488 14.87 -1.93 -7.32
N PRO A 489 14.64 -2.41 -8.56
CA PRO A 489 14.82 -3.82 -8.89
C PRO A 489 16.25 -4.26 -8.57
N PRO A 490 16.44 -5.47 -8.01
CA PRO A 490 17.77 -5.98 -7.71
C PRO A 490 18.58 -6.23 -9.00
N PRO A 491 19.91 -6.01 -8.99
CA PRO A 491 20.76 -6.15 -10.19
C PRO A 491 20.76 -7.56 -10.82
N GLY A 492 20.71 -8.63 -10.01
CA GLY A 492 20.62 -10.02 -10.47
C GLY A 492 19.21 -10.43 -10.94
N GLY A 493 18.24 -9.53 -10.83
CA GLY A 493 16.84 -9.83 -11.14
C GLY A 493 16.09 -10.40 -9.94
N ILE A 494 14.78 -10.17 -9.95
CA ILE A 494 13.93 -10.37 -8.78
C ILE A 494 13.81 -11.84 -8.35
N TRP A 495 13.82 -12.76 -9.32
CA TRP A 495 13.70 -14.19 -9.06
C TRP A 495 14.96 -14.78 -8.42
N GLU A 496 16.15 -14.28 -8.75
CA GLU A 496 17.39 -14.72 -8.10
C GLU A 496 17.39 -14.38 -6.62
N GLU A 497 16.96 -13.17 -6.25
CA GLU A 497 16.82 -12.76 -4.84
C GLU A 497 15.76 -13.58 -4.09
N ILE A 498 14.61 -13.83 -4.74
CA ILE A 498 13.53 -14.63 -4.15
C ILE A 498 13.99 -16.05 -3.85
N ARG A 499 14.74 -16.67 -4.78
CA ARG A 499 15.31 -18.02 -4.62
C ARG A 499 16.48 -18.04 -3.61
N GLY A 500 17.42 -17.10 -3.73
CA GLY A 500 18.67 -17.03 -2.95
C GLY A 500 18.46 -16.72 -1.46
N GLY A 501 17.33 -16.08 -1.11
CA GLY A 501 16.97 -15.87 0.30
C GLY A 501 16.69 -17.13 1.12
N GLY A 502 16.82 -18.33 0.53
CA GLY A 502 16.74 -19.63 1.20
C GLY A 502 18.06 -20.15 1.81
N ASP A 503 19.22 -19.73 1.29
CA ASP A 503 20.52 -20.38 1.61
C ASP A 503 21.56 -19.47 2.29
N ALA A 504 21.27 -18.19 2.51
CA ALA A 504 22.21 -17.25 3.14
C ALA A 504 21.93 -17.05 4.65
N ARG A 505 22.11 -18.11 5.44
CA ARG A 505 22.45 -18.11 6.89
C ARG A 505 22.46 -19.56 7.42
N GLY A 506 23.47 -20.31 7.02
CA GLY A 506 23.98 -21.47 7.77
C GLY A 506 24.93 -21.02 8.87
#